data_AF-A0A2V5UKY5-F1
#
_entry.id   AF-A0A2V5UKY5-F1
#
_cell.length_a   1.000
_cell.length_b   1.000
_cell.length_c   1.000
_cell.angle_alpha   90.00
_cell.angle_beta   90.00
_cell.angle_gamma   90.00
#
_symmetry.space_group_name_H-M   'P 1'
#
loop_
_entity.id
_entity.type
_entity.pdbx_description
1 polymer ?
#
loop_
_entity_poly.entity_id
_entity_poly.type
_entity_poly.pdbx_seq_one_letter_code
_entity_poly.pdbx_strand_id
1 'polypeptide(L)' 'MPQFAYRARDAQGGLVEGVLDCADRAVAIRQIELQHCVPIRIEMLGAEPKVVRSGGLPEAPTQNLKIPHGQLLIFTEQL' A
#
# COMPACT_ATOMS: atom_id res chain seq x y z
N MET A 1 3.39 -2.90 23.36
CA MET A 1 3.12 -3.15 21.92
C MET A 1 3.36 -1.83 21.21
N PRO A 2 4.03 -1.80 20.05
CA PRO A 2 4.29 -0.54 19.36
C PRO A 2 3.00 0.05 18.76
N GLN A 3 2.96 1.38 18.69
CA GLN A 3 1.87 2.11 18.07
C GLN A 3 2.29 2.57 16.68
N PHE A 4 1.36 2.54 15.74
CA PHE A 4 1.57 3.01 14.38
C PHE A 4 0.53 4.07 14.04
N ALA A 5 0.99 5.28 13.78
CA ALA A 5 0.16 6.30 13.18
C ALA A 5 -0.02 6.00 11.69
N TYR A 6 -1.25 6.07 11.20
CA TYR A 6 -1.55 5.85 9.79
C TYR A 6 -2.44 6.92 9.20
N ARG A 7 -2.32 7.04 7.89
CA ARG A 7 -3.17 7.84 7.02
C ARG A 7 -3.60 6.96 5.87
N ALA A 8 -4.90 6.82 5.65
CA ALA A 8 -5.48 5.96 4.62
C ALA A 8 -6.60 6.71 3.88
N ARG A 9 -7.07 6.16 2.76
CA ARG A 9 -8.30 6.61 2.10
C ARG A 9 -9.43 5.64 2.39
N ASP A 10 -10.58 6.14 2.77
CA ASP A 10 -11.79 5.32 2.84
C ASP A 10 -12.34 5.01 1.43
N ALA A 11 -13.38 4.18 1.35
CA ALA A 11 -14.04 3.81 0.11
C ALA A 11 -14.61 5.01 -0.68
N GLN A 12 -14.97 6.11 -0.02
CA GLN A 12 -15.40 7.37 -0.65
C GLN A 12 -14.21 8.23 -1.14
N GLY A 13 -12.97 7.78 -0.91
CA GLY A 13 -11.75 8.53 -1.20
C GLY A 13 -11.42 9.60 -0.15
N GLY A 14 -12.19 9.65 0.93
CA GLY A 14 -11.95 10.54 2.07
C GLY A 14 -10.70 10.12 2.82
N LEU A 15 -9.96 11.11 3.30
CA LEU A 15 -8.74 10.85 4.05
C LEU A 15 -9.08 10.53 5.51
N VAL A 16 -8.61 9.39 6.00
CA VAL A 16 -8.76 8.97 7.39
C VAL A 16 -7.39 8.86 8.05
N GLU A 17 -7.27 9.36 9.27
CA GLU A 17 -6.05 9.32 10.07
C GLU A 17 -6.36 8.64 11.41
N GLY A 18 -5.43 7.83 11.91
CA GLY A 18 -5.63 7.06 13.13
C GLY A 18 -4.34 6.48 13.68
N VAL A 19 -4.45 5.79 14.82
CA VAL A 19 -3.34 5.07 15.46
C VAL A 19 -3.76 3.63 15.68
N LEU A 20 -2.89 2.68 15.36
CA LEU A 20 -3.08 1.24 15.58
C LEU A 20 -2.02 0.70 16.54
N ASP A 21 -2.45 -0.07 17.54
CA ASP A 21 -1.57 -0.89 18.38
C ASP A 21 -1.39 -2.25 17.71
N CYS A 22 -0.20 -2.49 17.15
CA CYS A 22 0.12 -3.68 16.35
C CYS A 22 1.53 -4.16 16.64
N ALA A 23 1.81 -5.45 16.38
CA ALA A 23 3.16 -5.99 16.56
C ALA A 23 4.17 -5.45 15.53
N ASP A 24 3.74 -5.26 14.27
CA ASP A 24 4.59 -4.82 13.16
C ASP A 24 3.79 -4.01 12.11
N ARG A 25 4.50 -3.28 11.23
CA ARG A 25 3.91 -2.49 10.14
C ARG A 25 3.07 -3.33 9.18
N ALA A 26 3.45 -4.57 8.88
CA ALA A 26 2.67 -5.45 7.99
C ALA A 26 1.29 -5.76 8.57
N VAL A 27 1.20 -5.90 9.90
CA VAL A 27 -0.08 -6.12 10.60
C VAL A 27 -0.94 -4.85 10.53
N ALA A 28 -0.34 -3.67 10.71
CA ALA A 28 -1.04 -2.39 10.59
C ALA A 28 -1.60 -2.18 9.17
N ILE A 29 -0.83 -2.48 8.11
CA ILE A 29 -1.31 -2.42 6.72
C ILE A 29 -2.55 -3.28 6.53
N ARG A 30 -2.47 -4.55 6.94
CA ARG A 30 -3.56 -5.50 6.76
C ARG A 30 -4.82 -5.10 7.52
N GLN A 31 -4.69 -4.53 8.71
CA GLN A 31 -5.84 -4.02 9.47
C GLN A 31 -6.54 -2.86 8.75
N ILE A 32 -5.78 -1.96 8.15
CA ILE A 32 -6.32 -0.83 7.36
C ILE A 32 -7.05 -1.37 6.12
N GLU A 33 -6.46 -2.35 5.42
CA GLU A 33 -7.09 -2.99 4.26
C GLU A 33 -8.40 -3.72 4.62
N LEU A 34 -8.44 -4.40 5.77
CA LEU A 34 -9.66 -5.04 6.29
C LEU A 34 -10.79 -4.03 6.61
N GLN A 35 -10.44 -2.78 6.92
CA GLN A 35 -11.41 -1.70 7.11
C GLN A 35 -11.84 -1.06 5.78
N HIS A 36 -11.55 -1.70 4.64
CA HIS A 36 -11.78 -1.16 3.30
C HIS A 36 -11.09 0.20 3.07
N CYS A 37 -10.03 0.46 3.81
CA CYS A 37 -9.23 1.66 3.67
C CYS A 37 -7.96 1.35 2.87
N VAL A 38 -7.55 2.27 1.99
CA VAL A 38 -6.32 2.16 1.20
C VAL A 38 -5.20 2.89 1.95
N PRO A 39 -4.18 2.20 2.48
CA PRO A 39 -3.12 2.83 3.25
C PRO A 39 -2.27 3.78 2.36
N ILE A 40 -2.07 5.01 2.83
CA ILE A 40 -1.24 6.03 2.18
C ILE A 40 0.09 6.17 2.90
N ARG A 41 0.04 6.26 4.24
CA ARG A 41 1.22 6.42 5.09
C ARG A 41 1.04 5.67 6.39
N ILE A 42 2.10 5.04 6.89
CA ILE A 42 2.10 4.32 8.16
C ILE A 42 3.48 4.51 8.79
N GLU A 43 3.54 5.11 9.97
CA GLU A 43 4.77 5.42 10.71
C GLU A 43 4.68 4.86 12.14
N MET A 44 5.76 4.28 12.64
CA MET A 44 5.83 3.78 14.01
C MET A 44 6.05 4.95 14.97
N LEU A 45 5.16 5.10 15.95
CA LEU A 45 5.30 6.08 17.02
C LEU A 45 6.34 5.57 18.03
N GLY A 46 7.53 6.18 18.02
CA GLY A 46 8.64 5.84 18.92
C GLY A 46 9.95 5.48 18.22
N ALA A 47 9.93 5.31 16.89
CA ALA A 47 11.15 5.27 16.09
C ALA A 47 11.40 6.68 15.52
N GLU A 48 12.51 7.29 15.86
CA GLU A 48 12.92 8.60 15.39
C GLU A 48 12.89 8.60 13.84
N PRO A 49 12.05 9.42 13.19
CA PRO A 49 11.89 9.35 11.76
C PRO A 49 13.08 10.05 11.11
N LYS A 50 14.04 9.27 10.60
CA LYS A 50 14.94 9.76 9.55
C LYS A 50 14.08 9.95 8.31
N VAL A 51 13.56 11.17 8.16
CA VAL A 51 12.77 11.64 7.03
C VAL A 51 13.52 11.30 5.74
N VAL A 52 13.14 10.21 5.09
CA VAL A 52 13.27 10.07 3.65
C VAL A 52 11.92 10.51 3.11
N ARG A 53 11.87 11.73 2.58
CA ARG A 53 10.77 12.20 1.76
C ARG A 53 10.72 11.31 0.51
N SER A 54 10.08 10.16 0.61
CA SER A 54 9.64 9.41 -0.56
C SER A 54 8.25 9.91 -0.91
N GLY A 55 8.22 11.11 -1.48
CA GLY A 55 7.16 11.46 -2.42
C GLY A 55 7.34 10.54 -3.61
N GLY A 56 6.52 9.51 -3.67
CA GLY A 56 6.49 8.55 -4.75
C GLY A 56 5.26 7.71 -4.52
N LEU A 57 4.27 7.89 -5.40
CA LEU A 57 3.29 6.85 -5.67
C LEU A 57 4.06 5.50 -5.74
N PRO A 58 3.49 4.35 -5.34
CA PRO A 58 3.82 3.17 -6.09
C PRO A 58 3.33 3.50 -7.50
N GLU A 59 4.22 4.03 -8.33
CA GLU A 59 4.13 3.82 -9.76
C GLU A 59 4.07 2.30 -9.87
N ALA A 60 2.84 1.78 -9.91
CA ALA A 60 2.57 0.54 -10.59
C ALA A 60 3.42 0.64 -11.85
N PRO A 61 4.35 -0.30 -12.09
CA PRO A 61 5.16 -0.22 -13.29
C PRO A 61 4.15 -0.25 -14.42
N THR A 62 3.88 0.94 -14.98
CA THR A 62 3.17 1.08 -16.22
C THR A 62 4.22 0.62 -17.19
N GLN A 63 4.39 -0.69 -17.25
CA GLN A 63 5.14 -1.35 -18.28
C GLN A 63 4.41 -0.88 -19.52
N ASN A 64 5.00 0.13 -20.17
CA ASN A 64 4.68 0.49 -21.54
C ASN A 64 5.17 -0.68 -22.39
N LEU A 65 4.55 -1.84 -22.15
CA LEU A 65 4.69 -3.03 -22.93
C LEU A 65 3.88 -2.68 -24.16
N LYS A 66 4.56 -2.04 -25.12
CA LYS A 66 4.13 -2.06 -26.51
C LYS A 66 4.00 -3.52 -26.87
N ILE A 67 2.84 -4.12 -26.58
CA ILE A 67 2.50 -5.45 -27.05
C ILE A 67 2.41 -5.26 -28.56
N PRO A 68 3.34 -5.84 -29.35
CA PRO A 68 3.17 -5.80 -30.79
C PRO A 68 1.82 -6.46 -31.07
N HIS A 69 0.94 -5.79 -31.83
CA HIS A 69 -0.44 -6.20 -32.10
C HIS A 69 -0.60 -7.61 -32.73
N GLY A 70 0.50 -8.37 -32.92
CA GLY A 70 0.51 -9.77 -33.37
C GLY A 70 0.93 -10.79 -32.32
N GLN A 71 1.18 -10.42 -31.07
CA GLN A 71 1.59 -11.38 -30.04
C GLN A 71 0.41 -11.83 -29.18
N LEU A 72 -0.21 -12.93 -29.60
CA LEU A 72 -1.22 -13.64 -28.81
C LEU A 72 -0.51 -14.30 -27.61
N LEU A 73 -0.70 -13.77 -26.40
CA LEU A 73 -0.21 -14.40 -25.18
C LEU A 73 -1.16 -15.55 -24.83
N ILE A 74 -0.81 -16.77 -25.24
CA ILE A 74 -1.55 -17.99 -24.93
C ILE A 74 -1.04 -18.50 -23.58
N PHE A 75 -1.85 -18.38 -22.55
CA PHE A 75 -1.60 -18.97 -21.25
C PHE A 75 -2.16 -20.39 -21.27
N THR A 76 -1.32 -21.38 -21.56
CA THR A 76 -1.71 -22.78 -21.37
C THR A 76 -1.56 -23.13 -19.89
N GLU A 77 -2.68 -23.18 -19.17
CA GLU A 77 -2.77 -23.81 -17.86
C GLU A 77 -2.49 -25.32 -18.04
N GLN A 78 -1.44 -25.83 -17.40
CA GLN A 78 -1.21 -27.27 -17.29
C GLN A 78 -1.87 -27.75 -16.00
N LEU A 79 -2.96 -28.50 -16.14
CA LEU A 79 -3.61 -29.28 -15.07
C LEU A 79 -2.72 -30.43 -14.60
#